data_AF-A0A1R2C6W5-F1
#
_entry.id   AF-A0A1R2C6W5-F1
#
_cell.length_a   1.000
_cell.length_b   1.000
_cell.length_c   1.000
_cell.angle_alpha   90.00
_cell.angle_beta   90.00
_cell.angle_gamma   90.00
#
_symmetry.space_group_name_H-M   'P 1'
#
loop_
_entity.id
_entity.type
_entity.pdbx_description
1 polymer ?
#
loop_
_entity_poly.entity_id
_entity_poly.type
_entity_poly.pdbx_seq_one_letter_code
_entity_poly.pdbx_strand_id
1 'polypeptide(L)'
;MDKKTDPKPIPQDWRMSNPKGEGKIKDYNKRIKNFVDKLDDNISLIVKGHENDFLSAYRTIMNQIKIQMLKLRQSSDDQAAIVKNDQAVKDLQATLAWYQNEAVKLSDACSKLQSRYDKVRTKIKNFAIENNYLEQQAKMLIRQNQTLKSNLEKESNKSLKITPLPSITFTSTFPKSPDVTLPKPQTPQEIFIPLIEELQYIYPQQNLQFFKSTNILLQKINTQHSQEIILINNDISQFKNQIHRHSAIQSEVFLKKNESEELFLECVDEMRKEIIRKKAKTCSVKRAGVIKSDTFMISEREKLVESFVTNEEIISFLYEKLFGMYSESSEQNYGHTLGYALQRGSQPIAPVKRVQTNVKSGEKQAIVVKGKLMISRN
;
A
#
# COMPACT_ATOMS: atom_id res chain seq x y z
N MET A 1 -74.84 -48.43 50.99
CA MET A 1 -74.99 -49.87 51.23
C MET A 1 -75.05 -50.55 49.87
N ASP A 2 -73.90 -50.97 49.35
CA ASP A 2 -73.83 -51.73 48.10
C ASP A 2 -73.23 -53.11 48.39
N LYS A 3 -73.99 -54.13 47.99
CA LYS A 3 -73.75 -55.53 48.30
C LYS A 3 -72.58 -56.04 47.47
N LYS A 4 -71.49 -56.43 48.14
CA LYS A 4 -70.44 -57.28 47.56
C LYS A 4 -71.07 -58.61 47.14
N THR A 5 -71.11 -58.89 45.85
CA THR A 5 -71.37 -60.22 45.29
C THR A 5 -70.04 -60.93 45.10
N ASP A 6 -69.80 -61.99 45.86
CA ASP A 6 -68.63 -62.86 45.73
C ASP A 6 -68.61 -63.54 44.35
N PRO A 7 -67.45 -63.62 43.67
CA PRO A 7 -67.32 -64.34 42.41
C PRO A 7 -67.45 -65.85 42.65
N LYS A 8 -68.40 -66.48 41.93
CA LYS A 8 -68.58 -67.93 41.93
C LYS A 8 -67.27 -68.65 41.53
N PRO A 9 -66.89 -69.74 42.21
CA PRO A 9 -65.74 -70.54 41.81
C PRO A 9 -66.02 -71.17 40.43
N ILE A 10 -65.13 -70.90 39.48
CA ILE A 10 -65.14 -71.52 38.15
C ILE A 10 -64.93 -73.03 38.36
N PRO A 11 -65.83 -73.91 37.87
CA PRO A 11 -65.66 -75.35 37.96
C PRO A 11 -64.37 -75.79 37.25
N GLN A 12 -63.47 -76.35 38.04
CA GLN A 12 -62.10 -76.68 37.65
C GLN A 12 -62.04 -78.11 37.08
N ASP A 13 -62.90 -78.46 36.11
CA ASP A 13 -62.93 -79.83 35.56
C ASP A 13 -63.38 -79.90 34.10
N TRP A 14 -62.52 -79.40 33.21
CA TRP A 14 -62.55 -79.75 31.78
C TRP A 14 -61.26 -80.43 31.30
N ARG A 15 -60.38 -80.86 32.24
CA ARG A 15 -59.24 -81.71 31.89
C ARG A 15 -59.73 -83.14 31.66
N MET A 16 -60.46 -83.33 30.56
CA MET A 16 -60.53 -84.63 29.90
C MET A 16 -59.12 -84.96 29.38
N SER A 17 -58.29 -85.51 30.26
CA SER A 17 -57.03 -86.14 29.92
C SER A 17 -57.32 -87.31 29.00
N ASN A 18 -57.28 -87.08 27.69
CA ASN A 18 -57.18 -88.14 26.70
C ASN A 18 -55.68 -88.43 26.50
N PRO A 19 -55.10 -89.44 27.18
CA PRO A 19 -53.65 -89.64 27.25
C PRO A 19 -53.02 -89.98 25.89
N LYS A 20 -53.81 -90.38 24.89
CA LYS A 20 -53.33 -90.69 23.53
C LYS A 20 -53.23 -89.47 22.61
N GLY A 21 -53.97 -88.39 22.88
CA GLY A 21 -53.94 -87.14 22.10
C GLY A 21 -52.84 -86.17 22.57
N GLU A 22 -52.53 -86.19 23.86
CA GLU A 22 -51.58 -85.29 24.50
C GLU A 22 -50.14 -85.46 23.96
N GLY A 23 -49.74 -86.70 23.63
CA GLY A 23 -48.44 -87.00 23.02
C GLY A 23 -48.28 -86.34 21.64
N LYS A 24 -49.29 -86.46 20.77
CA LYS A 24 -49.26 -85.83 19.43
C LYS A 24 -49.25 -84.31 19.51
N ILE A 25 -49.99 -83.72 20.44
CA ILE A 25 -49.99 -82.27 20.68
C ILE A 25 -48.61 -81.80 21.13
N LYS A 26 -47.95 -82.54 22.04
CA LYS A 26 -46.57 -82.25 22.47
C LYS A 26 -45.58 -82.33 21.30
N ASP A 27 -45.72 -83.32 20.41
CA ASP A 27 -44.87 -83.46 19.23
C ASP A 27 -45.07 -82.33 18.21
N TYR A 28 -46.31 -81.91 17.94
CA TYR A 28 -46.59 -80.76 17.08
C TYR A 28 -46.06 -79.46 17.69
N ASN A 29 -46.28 -79.24 18.99
CA ASN A 29 -45.72 -78.09 19.69
C ASN A 29 -44.18 -78.08 19.63
N LYS A 30 -43.53 -79.23 19.78
CA LYS A 30 -42.07 -79.35 19.63
C LYS A 30 -41.61 -79.00 18.21
N ARG A 31 -42.32 -79.46 17.17
CA ARG A 31 -42.02 -79.11 15.77
C ARG A 31 -42.21 -77.62 15.49
N ILE A 32 -43.31 -77.04 15.99
CA ILE A 32 -43.58 -75.61 15.86
C ILE A 32 -42.46 -74.83 16.55
N LYS A 33 -42.10 -75.19 17.78
CA LYS A 33 -41.01 -74.53 18.50
C LYS A 33 -39.69 -74.60 17.74
N ASN A 34 -39.31 -75.80 17.27
CA ASN A 34 -38.10 -75.96 16.46
C ASN A 34 -38.14 -75.14 15.16
N PHE A 35 -39.32 -74.94 14.56
CA PHE A 35 -39.48 -74.12 13.36
C PHE A 35 -39.39 -72.63 13.68
N VAL A 36 -39.98 -72.19 14.80
CA VAL A 36 -39.86 -70.82 15.32
C VAL A 36 -38.41 -70.50 15.66
N ASP A 37 -37.70 -71.39 16.37
CA ASP A 37 -36.29 -71.20 16.71
C ASP A 37 -35.43 -71.08 15.42
N LYS A 38 -35.68 -71.92 14.41
CA LYS A 38 -35.01 -71.80 13.10
C LYS A 38 -35.35 -70.50 12.37
N LEU A 39 -36.58 -70.03 12.47
CA LEU A 39 -36.98 -68.75 11.89
C LEU A 39 -36.27 -67.59 12.59
N ASP A 40 -36.16 -67.63 13.91
CA ASP A 40 -35.47 -66.60 14.70
C ASP A 40 -33.97 -66.56 14.39
N ASP A 41 -33.34 -67.73 14.23
CA ASP A 41 -31.95 -67.84 13.77
C ASP A 41 -31.76 -67.25 12.36
N ASN A 42 -32.68 -67.56 11.44
CA ASN A 42 -32.65 -67.03 10.08
C ASN A 42 -32.87 -65.52 10.05
N ILE A 43 -33.82 -64.99 10.83
CA ILE A 43 -34.08 -63.55 10.96
C ILE A 43 -32.84 -62.87 11.54
N SER A 44 -32.25 -63.43 12.60
CA SER A 44 -31.04 -62.92 13.22
C SER A 44 -29.86 -62.89 12.23
N LEU A 45 -29.73 -63.91 11.37
CA LEU A 45 -28.71 -63.96 10.34
C LEU A 45 -28.93 -62.89 9.26
N ILE A 46 -30.17 -62.73 8.78
CA ILE A 46 -30.53 -61.71 7.78
C ILE A 46 -30.31 -60.30 8.33
N VAL A 47 -30.74 -60.03 9.57
CA VAL A 47 -30.55 -58.72 10.23
C VAL A 47 -29.07 -58.41 10.36
N LYS A 48 -28.24 -59.36 10.82
CA LYS A 48 -26.78 -59.17 10.89
C LYS A 48 -26.15 -58.93 9.51
N GLY A 49 -26.63 -59.63 8.49
CA GLY A 49 -26.21 -59.40 7.10
C GLY A 49 -26.49 -57.98 6.64
N HIS A 50 -27.74 -57.53 6.78
CA HIS A 50 -28.17 -56.19 6.41
C HIS A 50 -27.48 -55.10 7.22
N GLU A 51 -27.25 -55.31 8.52
CA GLU A 51 -26.49 -54.39 9.37
C GLU A 51 -25.06 -54.23 8.85
N ASN A 52 -24.40 -55.34 8.52
CA ASN A 52 -23.04 -55.29 7.98
C ASN A 52 -22.98 -54.59 6.62
N ASP A 53 -23.94 -54.86 5.73
CA ASP A 53 -24.03 -54.21 4.41
C ASP A 53 -24.27 -52.70 4.55
N PHE A 54 -25.18 -52.30 5.45
CA PHE A 54 -25.44 -50.90 5.76
C PHE A 54 -24.19 -50.21 6.31
N LEU A 55 -23.52 -50.83 7.29
CA LEU A 55 -22.30 -50.27 7.88
C LEU A 55 -21.17 -50.17 6.85
N SER A 56 -21.05 -51.14 5.94
CA SER A 56 -20.08 -51.12 4.85
C SER A 56 -20.36 -49.99 3.85
N ALA A 57 -21.61 -49.83 3.41
CA ALA A 57 -22.03 -48.75 2.53
C ALA A 57 -21.83 -47.37 3.19
N TYR A 58 -22.21 -47.25 4.47
CA TYR A 58 -22.02 -46.04 5.25
C TYR A 58 -20.54 -45.66 5.39
N ARG A 59 -19.66 -46.60 5.73
CA ARG A 59 -18.21 -46.37 5.81
C ARG A 59 -17.65 -45.91 4.46
N THR A 60 -18.10 -46.51 3.37
CA THR A 60 -17.71 -46.12 2.01
C THR A 60 -18.09 -44.67 1.73
N ILE A 61 -19.35 -44.30 1.96
CA ILE A 61 -19.86 -42.94 1.74
C ILE A 61 -19.14 -41.94 2.65
N MET A 62 -18.96 -42.24 3.93
CA MET A 62 -18.26 -41.35 4.86
C MET A 62 -16.80 -41.14 4.47
N ASN A 63 -16.12 -42.18 3.99
CA ASN A 63 -14.76 -42.04 3.46
C ASN A 63 -14.75 -41.16 2.19
N GLN A 64 -15.74 -41.30 1.30
CA GLN A 64 -15.88 -40.43 0.14
C GLN A 64 -16.10 -38.96 0.53
N ILE A 65 -17.01 -38.69 1.47
CA ILE A 65 -17.28 -37.34 1.99
C ILE A 65 -16.02 -36.76 2.62
N LYS A 66 -15.30 -37.53 3.45
CA LYS A 66 -14.03 -37.10 4.04
C LYS A 66 -13.02 -36.69 2.97
N ILE A 67 -12.85 -37.48 1.92
CA ILE A 67 -11.92 -37.18 0.82
C ILE A 67 -12.36 -35.90 0.09
N GLN A 68 -13.65 -35.73 -0.19
CA GLN A 68 -14.18 -34.53 -0.85
C GLN A 68 -13.96 -33.27 0.00
N MET A 69 -14.23 -33.34 1.30
CA MET A 69 -14.00 -32.23 2.22
C MET A 69 -12.52 -31.85 2.30
N LEU A 70 -11.61 -32.83 2.33
CA LEU A 70 -10.18 -32.56 2.28
C LEU A 70 -9.76 -31.89 0.98
N LYS A 71 -10.29 -32.34 -0.17
CA LYS A 71 -10.03 -31.71 -1.47
C LYS A 71 -10.53 -30.27 -1.55
N LEU A 72 -11.73 -30.01 -1.04
CA LEU A 72 -12.29 -28.65 -1.01
C LEU A 72 -11.46 -27.72 -0.12
N ARG A 73 -11.05 -28.21 1.06
CA ARG A 73 -10.16 -27.46 1.95
C ARG A 73 -8.83 -27.14 1.26
N GLN A 74 -8.18 -28.13 0.67
CA GLN A 74 -6.93 -27.92 -0.05
C GLN A 74 -7.10 -26.93 -1.22
N SER A 75 -8.17 -27.04 -2.01
CA SER A 75 -8.47 -26.10 -3.08
C SER A 75 -8.72 -24.67 -2.56
N SER A 76 -9.34 -24.52 -1.39
CA SER A 76 -9.54 -23.22 -0.75
C SER A 76 -8.20 -22.62 -0.28
N ASP A 77 -7.34 -23.43 0.31
CA ASP A 77 -6.00 -23.01 0.76
C ASP A 77 -5.12 -22.59 -0.44
N ASP A 78 -5.17 -23.35 -1.53
CA ASP A 78 -4.47 -23.04 -2.79
C ASP A 78 -4.98 -21.72 -3.39
N GLN A 79 -6.29 -21.48 -3.40
CA GLN A 79 -6.87 -20.21 -3.85
C GLN A 79 -6.46 -19.03 -2.97
N ALA A 80 -6.45 -19.19 -1.65
CA ALA A 80 -5.97 -18.16 -0.73
C ALA A 80 -4.49 -17.82 -0.97
N ALA A 81 -3.66 -18.83 -1.23
CA ALA A 81 -2.26 -18.64 -1.60
C ALA A 81 -2.10 -17.89 -2.94
N ILE A 82 -2.90 -18.24 -3.95
CA ILE A 82 -2.93 -17.54 -5.24
C ILE A 82 -3.30 -16.07 -5.05
N VAL A 83 -4.40 -15.78 -4.33
CA VAL A 83 -4.84 -14.40 -4.08
C VAL A 83 -3.77 -13.59 -3.35
N LYS A 84 -3.08 -14.19 -2.38
CA LYS A 84 -1.97 -13.53 -1.67
C LYS A 84 -0.80 -13.22 -2.60
N ASN A 85 -0.43 -14.16 -3.46
CA ASN A 85 0.63 -13.96 -4.44
C ASN A 85 0.26 -12.89 -5.47
N ASP A 86 -0.98 -12.90 -5.97
CA ASP A 86 -1.50 -11.89 -6.90
C ASP A 86 -1.51 -10.50 -6.28
N GLN A 87 -1.84 -10.38 -4.99
CA GLN A 87 -1.76 -9.11 -4.29
C GLN A 87 -0.32 -8.61 -4.20
N ALA A 88 0.64 -9.48 -3.84
CA ALA A 88 2.05 -9.11 -3.83
C ALA A 88 2.56 -8.68 -5.23
N VAL A 89 2.12 -9.36 -6.29
CA VAL A 89 2.43 -8.97 -7.68
C VAL A 89 1.85 -7.59 -8.01
N LYS A 90 0.61 -7.29 -7.62
CA LYS A 90 0.01 -5.97 -7.82
C LYS A 90 0.77 -4.86 -7.09
N ASP A 91 1.18 -5.12 -5.85
CA ASP A 91 1.96 -4.16 -5.06
C ASP A 91 3.34 -3.89 -5.68
N LEU A 92 4.00 -4.94 -6.18
CA LEU A 92 5.27 -4.82 -6.92
C LEU A 92 5.08 -4.08 -8.26
N GLN A 93 3.98 -4.31 -8.98
CA GLN A 93 3.67 -3.56 -10.20
C GLN A 93 3.42 -2.07 -9.90
N ALA A 94 2.71 -1.76 -8.82
CA ALA A 94 2.46 -0.38 -8.40
C ALA A 94 3.76 0.35 -8.02
N THR A 95 4.65 -0.31 -7.27
CA THR A 95 5.95 0.26 -6.92
C THR A 95 6.85 0.45 -8.15
N LEU A 96 6.86 -0.51 -9.08
CA LEU A 96 7.57 -0.38 -10.36
C LEU A 96 7.05 0.80 -11.20
N ALA A 97 5.73 0.94 -11.33
CA ALA A 97 5.11 2.06 -12.04
C ALA A 97 5.48 3.41 -11.39
N TRP A 98 5.55 3.46 -10.06
CA TRP A 98 6.02 4.63 -9.34
C TRP A 98 7.48 4.96 -9.68
N TYR A 99 8.38 3.98 -9.64
CA TYR A 99 9.80 4.18 -10.00
C TYR A 99 9.98 4.62 -11.45
N GLN A 100 9.19 4.08 -12.38
CA GLN A 100 9.22 4.51 -13.78
C GLN A 100 8.81 5.98 -13.93
N ASN A 101 7.73 6.40 -13.28
CA ASN A 101 7.28 7.79 -13.28
C ASN A 101 8.32 8.72 -12.67
N GLU A 102 8.97 8.31 -11.58
CA GLU A 102 10.00 9.11 -10.93
C GLU A 102 11.27 9.22 -11.80
N ALA A 103 11.67 8.13 -12.47
CA ALA A 103 12.78 8.15 -13.42
C ALA A 103 12.53 9.11 -14.60
N VAL A 104 11.30 9.16 -15.11
CA VAL A 104 10.91 10.11 -16.16
C VAL A 104 11.01 11.56 -15.66
N LYS A 105 10.47 11.86 -14.47
CA LYS A 105 10.57 13.20 -13.87
C LYS A 105 12.02 13.65 -13.66
N LEU A 106 12.87 12.74 -13.16
CA LEU A 106 14.29 13.02 -12.97
C LEU A 106 14.99 13.27 -14.31
N SER A 107 14.67 12.49 -15.35
CA SER A 107 15.19 12.70 -16.70
C SER A 107 14.81 14.08 -17.27
N ASP A 108 13.56 14.51 -17.07
CA ASP A 108 13.10 15.83 -17.46
C ASP A 108 13.84 16.95 -16.70
N ALA A 109 14.05 16.77 -15.40
CA ALA A 109 14.81 17.72 -14.57
C ALA A 109 16.26 17.83 -15.03
N CYS A 110 16.93 16.69 -15.30
CA CYS A 110 18.27 16.64 -15.85
C CYS A 110 18.36 17.33 -17.21
N SER A 111 17.40 17.09 -18.11
CA SER A 111 17.36 17.71 -19.44
C SER A 111 17.19 19.23 -19.35
N LYS A 112 16.35 19.72 -18.43
CA LYS A 112 16.18 21.16 -18.16
C LYS A 112 17.46 21.80 -17.61
N LEU A 113 18.13 21.12 -16.68
CA LEU A 113 19.41 21.59 -16.13
C LEU A 113 20.51 21.61 -17.19
N GLN A 114 20.58 20.58 -18.03
CA GLN A 114 21.53 20.50 -19.14
C GLN A 114 21.34 21.68 -20.12
N SER A 115 20.10 21.97 -20.52
CA SER A 115 19.81 23.13 -21.38
C SER A 115 20.22 24.46 -20.75
N ARG A 116 20.00 24.64 -19.44
CA ARG A 116 20.44 25.84 -18.71
C ARG A 116 21.97 25.93 -18.66
N TYR A 117 22.65 24.82 -18.38
CA TYR A 117 24.10 24.73 -18.39
C TYR A 117 24.67 25.12 -19.77
N ASP A 118 24.12 24.58 -20.86
CA ASP A 118 24.60 24.87 -22.21
C ASP A 118 24.38 26.35 -22.60
N LYS A 119 23.27 26.96 -22.17
CA LYS A 119 23.04 28.40 -22.34
C LYS A 119 24.09 29.25 -21.62
N VAL A 120 24.38 28.92 -20.36
CA VAL A 120 25.40 29.65 -19.57
C VAL A 120 26.78 29.44 -20.16
N ARG A 121 27.12 28.21 -20.54
CA ARG A 121 28.37 27.86 -21.21
C ARG A 121 28.57 28.66 -22.50
N THR A 122 27.51 28.82 -23.30
CA THR A 122 27.54 29.64 -24.52
C THR A 122 27.79 31.12 -24.19
N LYS A 123 27.13 31.68 -23.16
CA LYS A 123 27.39 33.06 -22.70
C LYS A 123 28.85 33.25 -22.26
N ILE A 124 29.40 32.31 -21.49
CA ILE A 124 30.80 32.35 -21.06
C ILE A 124 31.74 32.37 -22.27
N LYS A 125 31.48 31.54 -23.29
CA LYS A 125 32.27 31.55 -24.53
C LYS A 125 32.18 32.89 -25.26
N ASN A 126 31.00 33.48 -25.35
CA ASN A 126 30.80 34.79 -25.99
C ASN A 126 31.56 35.90 -25.25
N PHE A 127 31.47 35.95 -23.92
CA PHE A 127 32.23 36.90 -23.12
C PHE A 127 33.74 36.70 -23.22
N ALA A 128 34.23 35.46 -23.34
CA ALA A 128 35.64 35.21 -23.56
C ALA A 128 36.12 35.78 -24.91
N ILE A 129 35.31 35.66 -25.97
CA ILE A 129 35.59 36.25 -27.29
C ILE A 129 35.59 37.78 -27.21
N GLU A 130 34.57 38.36 -26.58
CA GLU A 130 34.45 39.82 -26.38
C GLU A 130 35.61 40.40 -25.57
N ASN A 131 35.97 39.76 -24.45
CA ASN A 131 37.13 40.17 -23.64
C ASN A 131 38.42 40.14 -24.45
N ASN A 132 38.66 39.10 -25.26
CA ASN A 132 39.83 39.04 -26.14
C ASN A 132 39.83 40.17 -27.18
N TYR A 133 38.67 40.47 -27.78
CA TYR A 133 38.53 41.59 -28.72
C TYR A 133 38.85 42.94 -28.04
N LEU A 134 38.26 43.21 -26.87
CA LEU A 134 38.51 44.44 -26.10
C LEU A 134 39.97 44.53 -25.65
N GLU A 135 40.59 43.42 -25.27
CA GLU A 135 42.00 43.37 -24.90
C GLU A 135 42.91 43.74 -26.10
N GLN A 136 42.61 43.25 -27.29
CA GLN A 136 43.33 43.61 -28.52
C GLN A 136 43.15 45.10 -28.86
N GLN A 137 41.93 45.63 -28.73
CA GLN A 137 41.65 47.04 -28.96
C GLN A 137 42.39 47.95 -27.96
N ALA A 138 42.39 47.58 -26.67
CA ALA A 138 43.14 48.29 -25.64
C ALA A 138 44.64 48.29 -25.93
N LYS A 139 45.21 47.15 -26.34
CA LYS A 139 46.62 47.03 -26.75
C LYS A 139 46.94 47.95 -27.94
N MET A 140 46.06 48.07 -28.93
CA MET A 140 46.24 48.99 -30.06
C MET A 140 46.25 50.46 -29.61
N LEU A 141 45.28 50.88 -28.78
CA LEU A 141 45.20 52.25 -28.27
C LEU A 141 46.41 52.61 -27.41
N ILE A 142 46.90 51.67 -26.59
CA ILE A 142 48.13 51.85 -25.80
C ILE A 142 49.32 52.12 -26.73
N ARG A 143 49.50 51.34 -27.80
CA ARG A 143 50.58 51.55 -28.79
C ARG A 143 50.47 52.90 -29.51
N GLN A 144 49.26 53.30 -29.89
CA GLN A 144 49.01 54.61 -30.50
C GLN A 144 49.38 55.75 -29.55
N ASN A 145 48.92 55.69 -28.29
CA ASN A 145 49.27 56.67 -27.26
C ASN A 145 50.78 56.74 -26.99
N GLN A 146 51.46 55.60 -26.93
CA GLN A 146 52.93 55.57 -26.80
C GLN A 146 53.62 56.26 -27.98
N THR A 147 53.13 56.05 -29.20
CA THR A 147 53.65 56.70 -30.41
C THR A 147 53.45 58.22 -30.37
N LEU A 148 52.23 58.66 -30.00
CA LEU A 148 51.92 60.09 -29.85
C LEU A 148 52.77 60.76 -28.77
N LYS A 149 52.98 60.10 -27.63
CA LYS A 149 53.88 60.60 -26.57
C LYS A 149 55.31 60.75 -27.08
N SER A 150 55.85 59.76 -27.79
CA SER A 150 57.19 59.86 -28.39
C SER A 150 57.28 61.00 -29.41
N ASN A 151 56.23 61.23 -30.21
CA ASN A 151 56.19 62.34 -31.15
C ASN A 151 56.12 63.70 -30.45
N LEU A 152 55.32 63.83 -29.38
CA LEU A 152 55.27 65.03 -28.55
C LEU A 152 56.62 65.33 -27.89
N GLU A 153 57.34 64.32 -27.40
CA GLU A 153 58.70 64.50 -26.88
C GLU A 153 59.66 64.98 -27.96
N LYS A 154 59.58 64.43 -29.18
CA LYS A 154 60.38 64.90 -30.33
C LYS A 154 60.04 66.34 -30.72
N GLU A 155 58.78 66.72 -30.72
CA GLU A 155 58.31 68.09 -30.99
C GLU A 155 58.75 69.06 -29.88
N SER A 156 58.61 68.68 -28.60
CA SER A 156 59.10 69.43 -27.45
C SER A 156 60.61 69.65 -27.52
N ASN A 157 61.38 68.61 -27.89
CA ASN A 157 62.83 68.70 -28.06
C ASN A 157 63.25 69.54 -29.28
N LYS A 158 62.37 69.70 -30.29
CA LYS A 158 62.59 70.64 -31.39
C LYS A 158 62.22 72.09 -31.03
N SER A 159 61.33 72.28 -30.06
CA SER A 159 60.71 73.58 -29.75
C SER A 159 61.40 74.36 -28.60
N LEU A 160 62.38 73.78 -27.91
CA LEU A 160 63.07 74.42 -26.78
C LEU A 160 64.60 74.25 -26.84
N LYS A 161 65.26 75.10 -27.62
CA LYS A 161 66.36 75.88 -27.05
C LYS A 161 65.68 77.03 -26.31
N ILE A 162 65.58 76.97 -24.97
CA ILE A 162 65.51 78.10 -24.00
C ILE A 162 64.80 77.64 -22.69
N THR A 163 65.61 77.64 -21.62
CA THR A 163 65.35 77.76 -20.16
C THR A 163 64.48 76.78 -19.35
N PRO A 164 64.94 76.39 -18.14
CA PRO A 164 64.22 75.51 -17.20
C PRO A 164 63.33 76.29 -16.22
N LEU A 165 62.15 75.76 -15.90
CA LEU A 165 61.30 76.17 -14.78
C LEU A 165 60.74 74.91 -14.08
N PRO A 166 60.27 74.97 -12.81
CA PRO A 166 60.46 73.92 -11.83
C PRO A 166 59.24 72.98 -11.74
N SER A 167 59.54 71.76 -11.33
CA SER A 167 58.63 70.68 -11.01
C SER A 167 57.53 71.08 -10.01
N ILE A 168 56.27 70.99 -10.44
CA ILE A 168 55.12 70.99 -9.55
C ILE A 168 54.68 69.53 -9.36
N THR A 169 54.93 69.01 -8.18
CA THR A 169 54.49 67.71 -7.68
C THR A 169 52.98 67.73 -7.42
N PHE A 170 52.20 67.03 -8.25
CA PHE A 170 50.79 66.74 -7.97
C PHE A 170 50.69 65.60 -6.95
N THR A 171 50.33 65.93 -5.71
CA THR A 171 49.99 64.95 -4.66
C THR A 171 48.59 64.40 -4.89
N SER A 172 48.54 63.16 -5.39
CA SER A 172 47.36 62.31 -5.48
C SER A 172 46.79 62.05 -4.07
N THR A 173 45.75 62.78 -3.69
CA THR A 173 44.89 62.44 -2.55
C THR A 173 43.63 61.74 -3.08
N PHE A 174 43.67 60.41 -3.13
CA PHE A 174 42.46 59.61 -3.29
C PHE A 174 41.69 59.63 -1.96
N PRO A 175 40.40 60.04 -1.95
CA PRO A 175 39.57 59.93 -0.76
C PRO A 175 39.30 58.45 -0.47
N LYS A 176 39.55 58.05 0.79
CA LYS A 176 39.18 56.73 1.32
C LYS A 176 37.68 56.52 1.16
N SER A 177 37.32 55.39 0.56
CA SER A 177 35.96 54.89 0.44
C SER A 177 35.26 54.84 1.80
N PRO A 178 34.00 55.31 1.91
CA PRO A 178 33.22 55.18 3.13
C PRO A 178 32.89 53.71 3.38
N ASP A 179 33.12 53.28 4.61
CA ASP A 179 32.77 51.97 5.15
C ASP A 179 31.24 51.93 5.33
N VAL A 180 30.53 51.49 4.29
CA VAL A 180 29.06 51.38 4.31
C VAL A 180 28.71 49.99 4.82
N THR A 181 28.40 49.91 6.11
CA THR A 181 27.67 48.79 6.70
C THR A 181 26.25 48.78 6.15
N LEU A 182 26.05 48.01 5.07
CA LEU A 182 24.76 47.81 4.43
C LEU A 182 23.75 47.20 5.42
N PRO A 183 22.60 47.86 5.68
CA PRO A 183 21.51 47.24 6.40
C PRO A 183 20.95 46.09 5.55
N LYS A 184 20.74 44.94 6.21
CA LYS A 184 20.22 43.71 5.62
C LYS A 184 18.79 43.97 5.12
N PRO A 185 18.49 43.91 3.81
CA PRO A 185 17.15 44.18 3.31
C PRO A 185 16.21 43.04 3.72
N GLN A 186 15.06 43.38 4.33
CA GLN A 186 14.18 42.37 4.94
C GLN A 186 13.08 41.86 4.01
N THR A 187 12.76 42.52 2.90
CA THR A 187 11.88 41.93 1.89
C THR A 187 12.24 42.39 0.46
N PRO A 188 12.05 41.55 -0.57
CA PRO A 188 12.30 41.93 -1.96
C PRO A 188 11.56 43.20 -2.37
N GLN A 189 10.38 43.46 -1.79
CA GLN A 189 9.54 44.62 -2.14
C GLN A 189 10.18 45.97 -1.76
N GLU A 190 10.97 46.03 -0.69
CA GLU A 190 11.63 47.27 -0.25
C GLU A 190 12.83 47.67 -1.12
N ILE A 191 13.42 46.72 -1.87
CA ILE A 191 14.56 47.00 -2.76
C ILE A 191 14.06 47.52 -4.12
N PHE A 192 12.90 47.06 -4.58
CA PHE A 192 12.40 47.40 -5.92
C PHE A 192 11.78 48.79 -6.02
N ILE A 193 11.17 49.30 -4.94
CA ILE A 193 10.49 50.61 -4.95
C ILE A 193 11.49 51.78 -5.20
N PRO A 194 12.62 51.88 -4.48
CA PRO A 194 13.59 52.96 -4.71
C PRO A 194 14.22 52.89 -6.10
N LEU A 195 14.49 51.67 -6.60
CA LEU A 195 15.09 51.45 -7.91
C LEU A 195 14.16 51.88 -9.05
N ILE A 196 12.84 51.68 -8.88
CA ILE A 196 11.83 52.10 -9.85
C ILE A 196 11.72 53.63 -9.86
N GLU A 197 11.70 54.27 -8.68
CA GLU A 197 11.65 55.73 -8.57
C GLU A 197 12.91 56.39 -9.17
N GLU A 198 14.09 55.82 -8.94
CA GLU A 198 15.37 56.31 -9.47
C GLU A 198 15.45 56.16 -11.01
N LEU A 199 14.98 55.04 -11.55
CA LEU A 199 14.89 54.84 -13.01
C LEU A 199 13.86 55.76 -13.67
N GLN A 200 12.79 56.11 -12.96
CA GLN A 200 11.75 57.02 -13.45
C GLN A 200 12.22 58.49 -13.49
N TYR A 201 13.19 58.86 -12.64
CA TYR A 201 13.85 60.16 -12.67
C TYR A 201 14.89 60.27 -13.81
N ILE A 202 15.62 59.19 -14.12
CA ILE A 202 16.71 59.19 -15.11
C ILE A 202 16.20 59.18 -16.58
N TYR A 203 14.99 58.67 -16.83
CA TYR A 203 14.42 58.57 -18.20
C TYR A 203 13.11 59.37 -18.36
N PRO A 204 13.18 60.67 -18.72
CA PRO A 204 11.98 61.47 -18.86
C PRO A 204 11.21 61.11 -20.15
N GLN A 205 9.95 60.75 -19.98
CA GLN A 205 8.83 60.85 -20.93
C GLN A 205 8.74 59.81 -22.09
N GLN A 206 9.81 59.34 -22.73
CA GLN A 206 9.63 58.43 -23.90
C GLN A 206 9.40 56.95 -23.56
N ASN A 207 9.69 56.51 -22.33
CA ASN A 207 9.59 55.09 -21.96
C ASN A 207 8.45 54.77 -20.98
N LEU A 208 7.53 55.71 -20.73
CA LEU A 208 6.44 55.53 -19.78
C LEU A 208 5.51 54.35 -20.15
N GLN A 209 5.31 54.13 -21.45
CA GLN A 209 4.53 53.00 -21.97
C GLN A 209 5.21 51.65 -21.73
N PHE A 210 6.55 51.59 -21.86
CA PHE A 210 7.32 50.40 -21.54
C PHE A 210 7.20 50.05 -20.05
N PHE A 211 7.38 51.04 -19.16
CA PHE A 211 7.25 50.83 -17.72
C PHE A 211 5.83 50.43 -17.29
N LYS A 212 4.78 51.01 -17.91
CA LYS A 212 3.40 50.56 -17.69
C LYS A 212 3.20 49.11 -18.15
N SER A 213 3.72 48.75 -19.32
CA SER A 213 3.61 47.40 -19.88
C SER A 213 4.35 46.36 -19.05
N THR A 214 5.56 46.68 -18.57
CA THR A 214 6.33 45.80 -17.69
C THR A 214 5.66 45.65 -16.34
N ASN A 215 5.09 46.71 -15.76
CA ASN A 215 4.37 46.63 -14.50
C ASN A 215 3.10 45.76 -14.62
N ILE A 216 2.33 45.89 -15.70
CA ILE A 216 1.17 45.02 -15.97
C ILE A 216 1.60 43.55 -16.10
N LEU A 217 2.69 43.27 -16.81
CA LEU A 217 3.23 41.91 -16.94
C LEU A 217 3.67 41.36 -15.58
N LEU A 218 4.36 42.18 -14.78
CA LEU A 218 4.85 41.80 -13.45
C LEU A 218 3.68 41.50 -12.51
N GLN A 219 2.63 42.34 -12.54
CA GLN A 219 1.41 42.12 -11.79
C GLN A 219 0.71 40.83 -12.21
N LYS A 220 0.62 40.56 -13.52
CA LYS A 220 0.06 39.31 -14.04
C LYS A 220 0.84 38.08 -13.56
N ILE A 221 2.16 38.09 -13.67
CA ILE A 221 3.03 37.01 -13.17
C ILE A 221 2.84 36.81 -11.67
N ASN A 222 2.77 37.90 -10.90
CA ASN A 222 2.60 37.84 -9.45
C ASN A 222 1.22 37.26 -9.06
N THR A 223 0.16 37.63 -9.79
CA THR A 223 -1.18 37.04 -9.58
C THR A 223 -1.23 35.55 -9.93
N GLN A 224 -0.54 35.12 -11.00
CA GLN A 224 -0.46 33.71 -11.36
C GLN A 224 0.28 32.90 -10.29
N HIS A 225 1.44 33.36 -9.83
CA HIS A 225 2.15 32.69 -8.75
C HIS A 225 1.37 32.67 -7.44
N SER A 226 0.65 33.75 -7.12
CA SER A 226 -0.22 33.78 -5.93
C SER A 226 -1.33 32.72 -6.01
N GLN A 227 -1.92 32.50 -7.19
CA GLN A 227 -2.90 31.45 -7.41
C GLN A 227 -2.30 30.03 -7.30
N GLU A 228 -1.11 29.81 -7.88
CA GLU A 228 -0.39 28.54 -7.77
C GLU A 228 -0.05 28.20 -6.32
N ILE A 229 0.40 29.20 -5.54
CA ILE A 229 0.68 29.02 -4.10
C ILE A 229 -0.57 28.60 -3.33
N ILE A 230 -1.73 29.20 -3.63
CA ILE A 230 -3.01 28.82 -2.98
C ILE A 230 -3.37 27.37 -3.31
N LEU A 231 -3.24 26.95 -4.57
CA LEU A 231 -3.53 25.57 -4.98
C LEU A 231 -2.59 24.56 -4.29
N ILE A 232 -1.29 24.84 -4.28
CA ILE A 232 -0.29 23.98 -3.61
C ILE A 232 -0.58 23.90 -2.10
N ASN A 233 -0.96 25.00 -1.45
CA ASN A 233 -1.29 24.99 -0.03
C ASN A 233 -2.57 24.19 0.27
N ASN A 234 -3.55 24.21 -0.62
CA ASN A 234 -4.73 23.36 -0.51
C ASN A 234 -4.36 21.88 -0.63
N ASP A 235 -3.52 21.52 -1.60
CA ASP A 235 -3.05 20.13 -1.76
C ASP A 235 -2.25 19.65 -0.54
N ILE A 236 -1.34 20.48 -0.02
CA ILE A 236 -0.61 20.18 1.22
C ILE A 236 -1.58 19.95 2.38
N SER A 237 -2.63 20.76 2.50
CA SER A 237 -3.64 20.63 3.55
C SER A 237 -4.44 19.33 3.39
N GLN A 238 -4.80 18.95 2.17
CA GLN A 238 -5.44 17.66 1.88
C GLN A 238 -4.55 16.48 2.24
N PHE A 239 -3.27 16.50 1.84
CA PHE A 239 -2.33 15.43 2.16
C PHE A 239 -2.07 15.33 3.67
N LYS A 240 -1.95 16.46 4.39
CA LYS A 240 -1.85 16.47 5.86
C LYS A 240 -3.07 15.78 6.51
N ASN A 241 -4.28 16.07 6.02
CA ASN A 241 -5.49 15.44 6.52
C ASN A 241 -5.53 13.93 6.21
N GLN A 242 -5.06 13.51 5.03
CA GLN A 242 -4.95 12.08 4.69
C GLN A 242 -3.94 11.37 5.62
N ILE A 243 -2.76 11.95 5.83
CA ILE A 243 -1.75 11.41 6.75
C ILE A 243 -2.33 11.26 8.15
N HIS A 244 -3.05 12.27 8.65
CA HIS A 244 -3.67 12.21 9.96
C HIS A 244 -4.71 11.09 10.06
N ARG A 245 -5.54 10.91 9.03
CA ARG A 245 -6.50 9.79 8.96
C ARG A 245 -5.81 8.43 8.94
N HIS A 246 -4.77 8.26 8.12
CA HIS A 246 -4.01 7.00 8.08
C HIS A 246 -3.30 6.72 9.41
N SER A 247 -2.74 7.75 10.04
CA SER A 247 -2.12 7.63 11.36
C SER A 247 -3.14 7.19 12.42
N ALA A 248 -4.35 7.75 12.41
CA ALA A 248 -5.42 7.36 13.32
C ALA A 248 -5.85 5.88 13.12
N ILE A 249 -6.02 5.45 11.86
CA ILE A 249 -6.33 4.06 11.52
C ILE A 249 -5.21 3.12 11.96
N GLN A 250 -3.94 3.50 11.73
CA GLN A 250 -2.80 2.69 12.16
C GLN A 250 -2.71 2.57 13.67
N SER A 251 -2.97 3.65 14.42
CA SER A 251 -3.02 3.58 15.89
C SER A 251 -4.15 2.67 16.38
N GLU A 252 -5.30 2.67 15.72
CA GLU A 252 -6.41 1.78 16.07
C GLU A 252 -6.08 0.30 15.80
N VAL A 253 -5.43 0.01 14.67
CA VAL A 253 -4.94 -1.35 14.36
C VAL A 253 -3.88 -1.80 15.35
N PHE A 254 -3.00 -0.91 15.78
CA PHE A 254 -1.97 -1.21 16.77
C PHE A 254 -2.56 -1.47 18.16
N LEU A 255 -3.57 -0.69 18.57
CA LEU A 255 -4.31 -0.93 19.82
C LEU A 255 -5.04 -2.28 19.80
N LYS A 256 -5.71 -2.62 18.69
CA LYS A 256 -6.38 -3.93 18.54
C LYS A 256 -5.40 -5.11 18.55
N LYS A 257 -4.17 -4.92 18.03
CA LYS A 257 -3.11 -5.92 18.11
C LYS A 257 -2.66 -6.13 19.56
N ASN A 258 -2.57 -5.06 20.34
CA ASN A 258 -2.20 -5.12 21.75
C ASN A 258 -3.22 -5.90 22.58
N GLU A 259 -4.53 -5.75 22.35
CA GLU A 259 -5.55 -6.50 23.12
C GLU A 259 -5.41 -8.02 22.96
N SER A 260 -5.20 -8.50 21.73
CA SER A 260 -4.98 -9.94 21.49
C SER A 260 -3.65 -10.46 22.05
N GLU A 261 -2.63 -9.60 22.11
CA GLU A 261 -1.32 -9.92 22.69
C GLU A 261 -1.37 -9.94 24.21
N GLU A 262 -2.09 -9.00 24.83
CA GLU A 262 -2.32 -8.95 26.27
C GLU A 262 -3.06 -10.18 26.77
N LEU A 263 -4.11 -10.60 26.06
CA LEU A 263 -4.85 -11.82 26.36
C LEU A 263 -4.00 -13.09 26.20
N PHE A 264 -3.10 -13.11 25.21
CA PHE A 264 -2.12 -14.19 25.06
C PHE A 264 -1.13 -14.23 26.23
N LEU A 265 -0.61 -13.08 26.65
CA LEU A 265 0.29 -12.98 27.80
C LEU A 265 -0.39 -13.41 29.10
N GLU A 266 -1.67 -13.07 29.28
CA GLU A 266 -2.46 -13.52 30.43
C GLU A 266 -2.61 -15.05 30.45
N CYS A 267 -2.92 -15.66 29.30
CA CYS A 267 -2.96 -17.12 29.15
C CYS A 267 -1.60 -17.77 29.46
N VAL A 268 -0.49 -17.17 29.01
CA VAL A 268 0.88 -17.63 29.31
C VAL A 268 1.17 -17.56 30.81
N ASP A 269 0.77 -16.48 31.48
CA ASP A 269 0.99 -16.30 32.90
C ASP A 269 0.11 -17.22 33.76
N GLU A 270 -1.12 -17.50 33.34
CA GLU A 270 -1.97 -18.49 33.99
C GLU A 270 -1.39 -19.90 33.87
N MET A 271 -0.86 -20.25 32.70
CA MET A 271 -0.15 -21.51 32.49
C MET A 271 1.13 -21.61 33.33
N ARG A 272 1.90 -20.54 33.45
CA ARG A 272 3.05 -20.47 34.38
C ARG A 272 2.62 -20.71 35.82
N LYS A 273 1.54 -20.06 36.28
CA LYS A 273 0.97 -20.26 37.62
C LYS A 273 0.56 -21.73 37.82
N GLU A 274 -0.05 -22.36 36.82
CA GLU A 274 -0.45 -23.77 36.89
C GLU A 274 0.76 -24.71 36.97
N ILE A 275 1.81 -24.46 36.19
CA ILE A 275 3.07 -25.23 36.24
C ILE A 275 3.72 -25.12 37.62
N ILE A 276 3.77 -23.90 38.18
CA ILE A 276 4.31 -23.67 39.53
C ILE A 276 3.48 -24.44 40.57
N ARG A 277 2.13 -24.40 40.48
CA ARG A 277 1.24 -25.16 41.37
C ARG A 277 1.44 -26.68 41.23
N LYS A 278 1.59 -27.19 40.00
CA LYS A 278 1.87 -28.61 39.74
C LYS A 278 3.20 -29.02 40.34
N LYS A 279 4.27 -28.25 40.09
CA LYS A 279 5.60 -28.49 40.67
C LYS A 279 5.58 -28.45 42.19
N ALA A 280 4.86 -27.52 42.80
CA ALA A 280 4.70 -27.45 44.26
C ALA A 280 4.00 -28.71 44.83
N LYS A 281 3.06 -29.31 44.09
CA LYS A 281 2.38 -30.56 44.49
C LYS A 281 3.26 -31.81 44.29
N THR A 282 4.12 -31.85 43.26
CA THR A 282 5.00 -33.01 43.00
C THR A 282 6.33 -32.97 43.74
N CYS A 283 6.80 -31.82 44.23
CA CYS A 283 8.10 -31.68 44.88
C CYS A 283 8.11 -31.78 46.41
N SER A 284 7.22 -32.56 47.04
CA SER A 284 7.31 -32.84 48.49
C SER A 284 8.49 -33.75 48.87
N VAL A 285 9.25 -34.27 47.90
CA VAL A 285 10.39 -35.18 48.15
C VAL A 285 11.68 -34.67 47.49
N LYS A 286 12.46 -33.95 48.31
CA LYS A 286 13.92 -33.80 48.36
C LYS A 286 14.72 -33.28 47.12
N ARG A 287 15.51 -32.25 47.45
CA ARG A 287 16.76 -31.71 46.88
C ARG A 287 16.65 -30.63 45.79
N ALA A 288 17.07 -29.44 46.24
CA ALA A 288 17.32 -28.23 45.47
C ALA A 288 18.40 -28.45 44.40
N GLY A 289 17.97 -28.67 43.16
CA GLY A 289 18.76 -28.41 41.97
C GLY A 289 18.11 -27.25 41.22
N VAL A 290 18.89 -26.22 40.89
CA VAL A 290 18.45 -25.05 40.14
C VAL A 290 18.11 -25.48 38.72
N ILE A 291 16.85 -25.81 38.46
CA ILE A 291 16.33 -26.13 37.13
C ILE A 291 15.93 -24.81 36.46
N LYS A 292 16.57 -24.47 35.34
CA LYS A 292 16.23 -23.31 34.51
C LYS A 292 14.77 -23.45 34.04
N SER A 293 13.93 -22.52 34.46
CA SER A 293 12.45 -22.60 34.45
C SER A 293 11.80 -22.34 33.09
N ASP A 294 12.55 -21.99 32.05
CA ASP A 294 11.94 -21.29 30.89
C ASP A 294 11.56 -22.20 29.71
N THR A 295 11.81 -23.50 29.80
CA THR A 295 11.47 -24.41 28.69
C THR A 295 10.14 -25.10 28.97
N PHE A 296 9.06 -24.58 28.39
CA PHE A 296 7.76 -25.27 28.35
C PHE A 296 7.90 -26.61 27.64
N MET A 297 7.41 -27.68 28.28
CA MET A 297 7.25 -29.00 27.67
C MET A 297 6.21 -28.93 26.54
N ILE A 298 6.30 -29.86 25.58
CA ILE A 298 5.36 -29.92 24.44
C ILE A 298 3.91 -29.98 24.92
N SER A 299 3.63 -30.81 25.93
CA SER A 299 2.29 -30.94 26.53
C SER A 299 1.80 -29.67 27.25
N GLU A 300 2.70 -28.81 27.72
CA GLU A 300 2.35 -27.52 28.32
C GLU A 300 2.04 -26.48 27.24
N ARG A 301 2.75 -26.53 26.11
CA ARG A 301 2.46 -25.69 24.94
C ARG A 301 1.13 -26.06 24.30
N GLU A 302 0.82 -27.35 24.20
CA GLU A 302 -0.47 -27.83 23.70
C GLU A 302 -1.63 -27.34 24.57
N LYS A 303 -1.49 -27.42 25.90
CA LYS A 303 -2.48 -26.90 26.85
C LYS A 303 -2.62 -25.39 26.82
N LEU A 304 -1.52 -24.67 26.65
CA LEU A 304 -1.54 -23.22 26.47
C LEU A 304 -2.33 -22.84 25.21
N VAL A 305 -2.08 -23.51 24.09
CA VAL A 305 -2.80 -23.28 22.84
C VAL A 305 -4.26 -23.67 22.98
N GLU A 306 -4.57 -24.80 23.63
CA GLU A 306 -5.94 -25.22 23.90
C GLU A 306 -6.67 -24.17 24.74
N SER A 307 -6.09 -23.75 25.87
CA SER A 307 -6.65 -22.71 26.75
C SER A 307 -6.88 -21.39 26.02
N PHE A 308 -5.92 -20.97 25.19
CA PHE A 308 -6.01 -19.75 24.39
C PHE A 308 -7.13 -19.85 23.33
N VAL A 309 -7.23 -20.99 22.62
CA VAL A 309 -8.26 -21.20 21.59
C VAL A 309 -9.64 -21.40 22.20
N THR A 310 -9.75 -21.89 23.44
CA THR A 310 -11.03 -22.03 24.16
C THR A 310 -11.53 -20.73 24.81
N ASN A 311 -10.71 -19.68 24.85
CA ASN A 311 -11.13 -18.40 25.42
C ASN A 311 -12.24 -17.79 24.55
N GLU A 312 -13.40 -17.53 25.17
CA GLU A 312 -14.59 -17.02 24.50
C GLU A 312 -14.34 -15.66 23.82
N GLU A 313 -13.47 -14.81 24.38
CA GLU A 313 -13.10 -13.53 23.80
C GLU A 313 -12.32 -13.71 22.49
N ILE A 314 -11.42 -14.70 22.44
CA ILE A 314 -10.61 -15.02 21.24
C ILE A 314 -11.48 -15.67 20.19
N ILE A 315 -12.36 -16.59 20.58
CA ILE A 315 -13.31 -17.22 19.66
C ILE A 315 -14.23 -16.15 19.08
N SER A 316 -14.76 -15.24 19.90
CA SER A 316 -15.61 -14.14 19.45
C SER A 316 -14.86 -13.20 18.50
N PHE A 317 -13.62 -12.83 18.84
CA PHE A 317 -12.76 -12.01 17.98
C PHE A 317 -12.43 -12.70 16.65
N LEU A 318 -12.05 -13.98 16.67
CA LEU A 318 -11.78 -14.77 15.48
C LEU A 318 -13.04 -14.95 14.64
N TYR A 319 -14.20 -15.14 15.27
CA TYR A 319 -15.47 -15.27 14.61
C TYR A 319 -15.87 -13.95 13.93
N GLU A 320 -15.73 -12.82 14.61
CA GLU A 320 -15.95 -11.48 14.05
C GLU A 320 -15.02 -11.22 12.85
N LYS A 321 -13.76 -11.63 12.92
CA LYS A 321 -12.78 -11.45 11.83
C LYS A 321 -12.95 -12.40 10.65
N LEU A 322 -13.28 -13.66 10.91
CA LEU A 322 -13.39 -14.69 9.87
C LEU A 322 -14.75 -14.66 9.19
N PHE A 323 -15.81 -14.40 9.94
CA PHE A 323 -17.17 -14.50 9.44
C PHE A 323 -17.87 -13.17 9.29
N GLY A 324 -17.34 -12.08 9.87
CA GLY A 324 -17.69 -10.69 9.53
C GLY A 324 -19.17 -10.49 9.23
N MET A 325 -20.04 -11.11 10.02
CA MET A 325 -21.48 -11.07 9.80
C MET A 325 -21.96 -9.76 10.39
N TYR A 326 -22.14 -8.78 9.50
CA TYR A 326 -23.13 -7.70 9.59
C TYR A 326 -23.43 -7.24 11.02
N SER A 327 -22.53 -6.48 11.64
CA SER A 327 -23.06 -5.49 12.57
C SER A 327 -23.87 -4.51 11.71
N GLU A 328 -25.18 -4.47 11.94
CA GLU A 328 -26.18 -3.57 11.33
C GLU A 328 -25.92 -2.08 11.63
N SER A 329 -24.66 -1.65 11.58
CA SER A 329 -24.23 -0.28 11.86
C SER A 329 -24.11 0.59 10.60
N SER A 330 -24.60 0.11 9.44
CA SER A 330 -24.64 0.90 8.19
C SER A 330 -26.00 1.56 7.89
N GLU A 331 -26.97 1.53 8.80
CA GLU A 331 -28.28 2.19 8.58
C GLU A 331 -28.37 3.68 8.98
N GLN A 332 -27.29 4.36 9.39
CA GLN A 332 -27.39 5.78 9.78
C GLN A 332 -26.51 6.79 9.05
N ASN A 333 -25.88 6.47 7.91
CA ASN A 333 -25.13 7.53 7.18
C ASN A 333 -25.03 7.43 5.66
N TYR A 334 -26.08 6.92 4.99
CA TYR A 334 -26.24 7.07 3.52
C TYR A 334 -27.45 7.93 3.12
N GLY A 335 -27.87 8.84 3.99
CA GLY A 335 -28.94 9.79 3.72
C GLY A 335 -28.44 11.17 3.29
N HIS A 336 -27.44 11.32 2.40
CA HIS A 336 -27.19 12.66 1.81
C HIS A 336 -26.35 12.77 0.52
N THR A 337 -26.22 11.76 -0.35
CA THR A 337 -25.56 12.02 -1.66
C THR A 337 -25.96 11.12 -2.84
N LEU A 338 -27.20 10.64 -2.90
CA LEU A 338 -27.69 9.92 -4.09
C LEU A 338 -29.11 10.33 -4.54
N GLY A 339 -29.39 11.64 -4.44
CA GLY A 339 -30.67 12.23 -4.83
C GLY A 339 -30.59 13.22 -5.99
N TYR A 340 -29.76 13.00 -7.03
CA TYR A 340 -29.78 13.82 -8.26
C TYR A 340 -29.35 13.04 -9.52
N ALA A 341 -29.94 11.88 -9.79
CA ALA A 341 -29.69 11.20 -11.07
C ALA A 341 -30.86 10.32 -11.55
N LEU A 342 -32.11 10.77 -11.40
CA LEU A 342 -33.25 10.06 -12.00
C LEU A 342 -34.38 11.02 -12.37
N GLN A 343 -34.08 12.02 -13.19
CA GLN A 343 -35.11 12.73 -13.95
C GLN A 343 -34.54 13.45 -15.17
N ARG A 344 -34.23 12.71 -16.24
CA ARG A 344 -34.33 13.23 -17.62
C ARG A 344 -34.79 12.13 -18.55
N GLY A 345 -35.73 12.52 -19.41
CA GLY A 345 -36.58 11.64 -20.16
C GLY A 345 -35.86 10.80 -21.21
N SER A 346 -36.49 9.66 -21.45
CA SER A 346 -36.57 8.97 -22.71
C SER A 346 -36.54 9.93 -23.92
N GLN A 347 -35.46 9.84 -24.69
CA GLN A 347 -35.41 10.25 -26.10
C GLN A 347 -35.04 9.01 -26.92
N PRO A 348 -35.68 8.80 -28.09
CA PRO A 348 -35.46 7.60 -28.89
C PRO A 348 -34.06 7.62 -29.52
N ILE A 349 -33.36 6.50 -29.37
CA ILE A 349 -32.04 6.26 -29.95
C ILE A 349 -32.19 6.20 -31.48
N ALA A 350 -31.62 7.18 -32.18
CA ALA A 350 -31.48 7.16 -33.63
C ALA A 350 -30.51 6.05 -34.08
N PRO A 351 -30.70 5.45 -35.27
CA PRO A 351 -29.87 4.34 -35.74
C PRO A 351 -28.44 4.81 -36.04
N VAL A 352 -27.47 4.23 -35.33
CA VAL A 352 -26.04 4.44 -35.53
C VAL A 352 -25.64 3.92 -36.91
N LYS A 353 -25.20 4.81 -37.80
CA LYS A 353 -24.56 4.44 -39.07
C LYS A 353 -23.28 3.67 -38.79
N ARG A 354 -23.24 2.43 -39.30
CA ARG A 354 -22.09 1.52 -39.31
C ARG A 354 -20.92 2.18 -40.06
N VAL A 355 -19.91 2.64 -39.32
CA VAL A 355 -18.63 3.06 -39.90
C VAL A 355 -17.88 1.79 -40.32
N GLN A 356 -17.79 1.56 -41.63
CA GLN A 356 -16.87 0.59 -42.20
C GLN A 356 -15.44 1.14 -42.06
N THR A 357 -14.67 0.61 -41.11
CA THR A 357 -13.22 0.80 -41.12
C THR A 357 -12.61 -0.20 -42.11
N ASN A 358 -12.16 0.34 -43.24
CA ASN A 358 -11.32 -0.37 -44.21
C ASN A 358 -9.99 -0.78 -43.54
N VAL A 359 -9.87 -2.05 -43.18
CA VAL A 359 -8.59 -2.66 -42.82
C VAL A 359 -7.84 -2.94 -44.13
N LYS A 360 -6.92 -2.05 -44.50
CA LYS A 360 -5.94 -2.32 -45.56
C LYS A 360 -4.96 -3.37 -45.06
N SER A 361 -4.92 -4.50 -45.76
CA SER A 361 -3.91 -5.54 -45.67
C SER A 361 -2.53 -4.96 -46.00
N GLY A 362 -1.64 -4.89 -45.01
CA GLY A 362 -0.23 -4.62 -45.22
C GLY A 362 0.51 -5.92 -45.54
N GLU A 363 0.93 -6.05 -46.80
CA GLU A 363 1.89 -7.05 -47.27
C GLU A 363 3.17 -7.02 -46.44
N LYS A 364 3.57 -8.20 -45.94
CA LYS A 364 4.91 -8.42 -45.39
C LYS A 364 5.88 -8.61 -46.56
N GLN A 365 6.63 -7.56 -46.89
CA GLN A 365 7.83 -7.72 -47.71
C GLN A 365 8.95 -8.32 -46.86
N ALA A 366 9.42 -9.49 -47.29
CA ALA A 366 10.60 -10.14 -46.77
C ALA A 366 11.85 -9.40 -47.28
N ILE A 367 12.53 -8.68 -46.38
CA ILE A 367 13.88 -8.18 -46.65
C ILE A 367 14.85 -9.29 -46.20
N VAL A 368 15.35 -10.04 -47.18
CA VAL A 368 16.49 -10.95 -47.02
C VAL A 368 17.74 -10.09 -46.85
N VAL A 369 18.22 -9.93 -45.62
CA VAL A 369 19.57 -9.43 -45.36
C VAL A 369 20.49 -10.63 -45.12
N LYS A 370 21.32 -10.92 -46.12
CA LYS A 370 22.51 -11.76 -45.98
C LYS A 370 23.41 -11.20 -44.89
N GLY A 371 23.83 -12.03 -43.93
CA GLY A 371 25.13 -11.84 -43.28
C GLY A 371 25.21 -12.15 -41.80
N LYS A 372 25.87 -13.28 -41.52
CA LYS A 372 26.76 -13.52 -40.37
C LYS A 372 26.10 -13.70 -38.98
N LEU A 373 25.84 -14.98 -38.70
CA LEU A 373 25.83 -15.56 -37.37
C LEU A 373 27.20 -15.35 -36.70
N MET A 374 27.24 -14.67 -35.55
CA MET A 374 28.34 -14.75 -34.60
C MET A 374 27.70 -14.98 -33.23
N ILE A 375 27.72 -16.24 -32.80
CA ILE A 375 27.45 -16.64 -31.42
C ILE A 375 28.71 -16.29 -30.64
N SER A 376 28.64 -15.35 -29.70
CA SER A 376 29.64 -15.21 -28.65
C SER A 376 28.94 -15.40 -27.31
N ARG A 377 29.31 -16.48 -26.63
CA ARG A 377 29.07 -16.68 -25.20
C ARG A 377 29.91 -15.67 -24.42
N ASN A 378 29.33 -15.14 -23.34
CA ASN A 378 29.97 -15.03 -22.04
C ASN A 378 28.91 -15.32 -20.98
#